data_AF-A0A194AHM4-F1
#
_entry.id   AF-A0A194AHM4-F1
#
_cell.length_a   1.000
_cell.length_b   1.000
_cell.length_c   1.000
_cell.angle_alpha   90.00
_cell.angle_beta   90.00
_cell.angle_gamma   90.00
#
_symmetry.space_group_name_H-M   'P 1'
#
loop_
_entity.id
_entity.type
_entity.pdbx_description
1 polymer ?
#
loop_
_entity_poly.entity_id
_entity_poly.type
_entity_poly.pdbx_seq_one_letter_code
_entity_poly.pdbx_strand_id
1 'polypeptide(L)' 'MEDWIEVERFEAMEDKLHEEMHRLGELAMDLALNPGAVIKAVEDDKGFAILVHKVFYKSFT' A
#
# COMPACT_ATOMS: atom_id res chain seq x y z
N MET A 1 4.43 9.39 13.22
CA MET A 1 3.67 9.42 11.95
C MET A 1 4.58 9.35 10.71
N GLU A 2 5.92 9.31 10.85
CA GLU A 2 6.88 9.39 9.73
C GLU A 2 7.17 8.05 9.01
N ASP A 3 6.45 6.98 9.33
CA ASP A 3 6.81 5.63 8.88
C ASP A 3 5.98 5.10 7.69
N TRP A 4 4.99 5.88 7.23
CA TRP A 4 4.07 5.47 6.15
C TRP A 4 4.16 6.45 4.99
N ILE A 5 4.29 5.92 3.78
CA ILE A 5 4.47 6.66 2.52
C ILE A 5 3.24 6.38 1.66
N GLU A 6 2.57 7.43 1.20
CA GLU A 6 1.52 7.31 0.20
C GLU A 6 2.15 6.99 -1.16
N VAL A 7 1.72 5.87 -1.75
CA VAL A 7 2.24 5.41 -3.05
C VAL A 7 1.23 5.59 -4.17
N GLU A 8 -0.06 5.49 -3.85
CA GLU A 8 -1.12 5.64 -4.84
C GLU A 8 -2.43 6.06 -4.18
N ARG A 9 -3.30 6.70 -4.96
CA ARG A 9 -4.60 7.21 -4.53
C ARG A 9 -5.65 7.00 -5.60
N PHE A 10 -6.84 6.60 -5.15
CA PHE A 10 -8.00 6.28 -5.97
C PHE A 10 -9.20 7.11 -5.51
N GLU A 11 -9.97 7.67 -6.43
CA GLU A 11 -11.14 8.50 -6.10
C GLU A 11 -12.33 7.69 -5.57
N ALA A 12 -12.38 6.39 -5.90
CA ALA A 12 -13.42 5.47 -5.48
C ALA A 12 -12.85 4.08 -5.17
N MET A 13 -13.63 3.25 -4.48
CA MET A 13 -13.30 1.85 -4.25
C MET A 13 -13.50 1.07 -5.56
N GLU A 14 -12.45 1.05 -6.38
CA GLU A 14 -12.42 0.39 -7.69
C GLU A 14 -11.69 -0.96 -7.62
N ASP A 15 -11.93 -1.80 -8.62
CA ASP A 15 -11.20 -3.06 -8.80
C ASP A 15 -9.68 -2.83 -8.85
N LYS A 16 -9.25 -1.69 -9.41
CA LYS A 16 -7.85 -1.27 -9.45
C LYS A 16 -7.21 -1.09 -8.08
N LEU A 17 -7.94 -0.60 -7.07
CA LEU A 17 -7.44 -0.50 -5.70
C LEU A 17 -7.13 -1.88 -5.14
N HIS A 18 -8.01 -2.86 -5.41
CA HIS A 18 -7.83 -4.24 -4.97
C HIS A 18 -6.68 -4.93 -5.71
N GLU A 19 -6.58 -4.75 -7.02
CA GLU A 19 -5.48 -5.25 -7.84
C GLU A 19 -4.13 -4.72 -7.36
N GLU A 20 -4.06 -3.42 -7.07
CA GLU A 20 -2.83 -2.78 -6.60
C GLU A 20 -2.44 -3.24 -5.18
N MET A 21 -3.42 -3.32 -4.26
CA MET A 21 -3.22 -3.89 -2.93
C MET A 21 -2.73 -5.35 -3.00
N HIS A 22 -3.26 -6.14 -3.94
CA HIS A 22 -2.82 -7.51 -4.18
C HIS A 22 -1.37 -7.55 -4.71
N ARG A 23 -1.06 -6.75 -5.73
CA ARG A 23 0.28 -6.64 -6.33
C ARG A 23 1.34 -6.27 -5.29
N LEU A 24 1.05 -5.27 -4.45
CA LEU A 24 1.93 -4.87 -3.37
C LEU A 24 2.05 -5.98 -2.31
N GLY A 25 0.96 -6.70 -2.04
CA GLY A 25 0.95 -7.84 -1.12
C GLY A 25 1.89 -8.97 -1.57
N GLU A 26 1.84 -9.35 -2.84
CA GLU A 26 2.75 -10.35 -3.42
C GLU A 26 4.21 -9.88 -3.31
N LEU A 27 4.48 -8.63 -3.66
CA LEU A 27 5.83 -8.07 -3.55
C LEU A 27 6.36 -8.05 -2.11
N ALA A 28 5.51 -7.73 -1.14
CA ALA A 28 5.88 -7.79 0.28
C ALA A 28 6.22 -9.23 0.70
N MET A 29 5.47 -10.23 0.24
CA MET A 29 5.75 -11.64 0.51
C MET A 29 7.06 -12.11 -0.11
N ASP A 30 7.35 -11.71 -1.35
CA ASP A 30 8.61 -12.03 -2.04
C ASP A 30 9.84 -11.50 -1.28
N LEU A 31 9.66 -10.38 -0.57
CA LEU A 31 10.68 -9.76 0.28
C LEU A 31 10.67 -10.28 1.73
N ALA A 32 9.92 -11.35 2.01
CA ALA A 32 9.73 -11.94 3.33
C ALA A 32 9.20 -10.95 4.39
N LEU A 33 8.40 -9.96 3.97
CA LEU A 33 7.68 -9.03 4.82
C LEU A 33 6.23 -9.50 5.01
N ASN A 34 5.62 -9.15 6.14
CA ASN A 34 4.19 -9.39 6.36
C ASN A 34 3.37 -8.28 5.69
N PRO A 35 2.58 -8.56 4.64
CA PRO A 35 1.81 -7.55 3.91
C PRO A 35 0.92 -6.69 4.81
N GLY A 36 0.21 -7.31 5.77
CA GLY A 36 -0.68 -6.60 6.68
C GLY A 36 0.04 -5.70 7.70
N ALA A 37 1.36 -5.86 7.86
CA ALA A 37 2.18 -5.00 8.71
C ALA A 37 2.84 -3.86 7.92
N VAL A 38 2.90 -3.96 6.59
CA VAL A 38 3.64 -3.00 5.74
C VAL A 38 2.80 -2.30 4.68
N ILE A 39 1.56 -2.72 4.46
CA ILE A 39 0.63 -2.12 3.49
C ILE A 39 -0.71 -1.89 4.18
N LYS A 40 -1.31 -0.73 3.93
CA LYS A 40 -2.69 -0.45 4.35
C LYS A 40 -3.36 0.50 3.36
N ALA A 41 -4.65 0.30 3.15
CA ALA A 41 -5.51 1.29 2.52
C ALA A 41 -6.16 2.16 3.60
N VAL A 42 -6.24 3.46 3.37
CA VAL A 42 -6.99 4.40 4.21
C VAL A 42 -8.00 5.14 3.35
N GLU A 43 -9.21 5.31 3.89
CA GLU A 43 -10.25 6.14 3.27
C GLU A 43 -10.20 7.53 3.90
N ASP A 44 -10.22 8.56 3.07
CA ASP A 44 -10.30 9.97 3.45
C ASP A 44 -11.28 10.75 2.55
N ASP A 45 -11.34 12.07 2.72
CA ASP A 45 -12.22 12.97 1.97
C ASP A 45 -11.93 13.03 0.46
N LYS A 46 -10.80 12.48 0.02
CA LYS A 46 -10.35 12.44 -1.38
C LYS A 46 -10.37 11.02 -1.96
N GLY A 47 -10.96 10.05 -1.26
CA GLY A 47 -11.09 8.66 -1.69
C GLY A 47 -10.20 7.72 -0.90
N PHE A 48 -9.52 6.80 -1.57
CA PHE A 48 -8.73 5.73 -0.97
C PHE A 48 -7.24 5.93 -1.27
N ALA A 49 -6.41 6.00 -0.24
CA ALA A 49 -4.96 6.06 -0.37
C ALA A 49 -4.32 4.74 0.07
N ILE A 50 -3.39 4.24 -0.74
CA ILE A 50 -2.53 3.13 -0.35
C ILE A 50 -1.30 3.71 0.33
N LEU A 51 -1.08 3.29 1.57
CA LEU A 51 0.06 3.64 2.38
C LEU A 51 0.95 2.42 2.59
N VAL A 52 2.24 2.57 2.33
CA VAL A 52 3.25 1.54 2.58
C VAL A 52 4.24 1.97 3.65
N HIS A 53 4.71 1.02 4.44
CA HIS A 53 5.71 1.29 5.46
C HIS A 53 7.07 1.60 4.81
N LYS A 54 7.83 2.55 5.38
CA LYS A 54 9.13 3.01 4.83
C LYS A 54 10.13 1.88 4.56
N VAL A 55 10.09 0.82 5.37
CA VAL A 55 10.96 -0.36 5.21
C VAL A 55 10.62 -1.12 3.94
N PHE A 56 9.32 -1.28 3.66
CA PHE A 56 8.86 -1.92 2.44
C PHE A 56 9.15 -1.03 1.23
N TYR A 57 8.84 0.26 1.31
CA TYR A 57 9.13 1.23 0.25
C TYR A 57 10.59 1.20 -0.22
N LYS A 58 11.54 1.19 0.74
CA LYS A 58 12.98 1.10 0.45
C LYS A 58 13.44 -0.19 -0.23
N SER A 59 12.62 -1.24 -0.20
CA SER A 59 12.99 -2.53 -0.80
C SER A 59 12.64 -2.62 -2.29
N PHE A 60 11.81 -1.71 -2.81
CA PHE A 60 11.37 -1.75 -4.21
C PHE A 60 11.45 -0.40 -4.95
N THR A 61 11.99 0.63 -4.30
CA THR A 61 12.34 1.91 -4.93
C THR A 61 13.84 2.08 -5.06
#